data_AF-L7IPL8-F1
#
_entry.id   AF-L7IPL8-F1
#
_cell.length_a   1.000
_cell.length_b   1.000
_cell.length_c   1.000
_cell.angle_alpha   90.00
_cell.angle_beta   90.00
_cell.angle_gamma   90.00
#
_symmetry.space_group_name_H-M   'P 1'
#
loop_
_entity.id
_entity.type
_entity.pdbx_description
1 polymer ?
#
loop_
_entity_poly.entity_id
_entity_poly.type
_entity_poly.pdbx_seq_one_letter_code
_entity_poly.pdbx_strand_id
1 'polypeptide(L)'
;DQATKNREKKKQELSEIKAQYSSLKGDYERLDCDKVFGVSRYGRPYTSHPSWCQRWATYKKMDSLEIDIYEWPLPQEPLKAQSTVFKLQLPRHFAAWRDATLLVQLKVFCCEYNGSGDRRTDQNDLFKYEALSKHLSWPPGANRIVLSSSTKPHFRTHRRTVPVNLSVTNSDVCLNNGMTYHLFDDATSTKSDLSQRKVLDTLSRSCTYQSAVDSLNKFLYRPSMRPDGLSSNTVIANQSEAPDHISVSEFKSLCSLPSGNKLQWQNILLQLSMPEVDFRKPETSFALWQVMYQAGPPSDSTTHDEKADRDLRQGHFTVNDETFCHELINRLRHACARVKQNWESCQALANFAAVATRVLSLSSSPAVHIASLDFLAEARRNAFNWLKKIRTDSQTVAEDFRQELMSKASEIGLICLSTFDVEEPHLKTLLAKYEDTSVFIQACMSAQECLKPGVYDEGSIMAFFVARWRRLCHRALSFMTLAAGALENNPFDHAIHQYWPVYQAGKDWKPVKSVRYWIGSEISGIHGRSLPVHYNLLTGELLVNGVPLSRVSAEYEAHPSYQLLFGESILDVMPSNSPGMQFSAKALPPSLCSSWVN
;
A
#
# COMPACT_ATOMS: atom_id res chain seq x y z
N ASP A 1 -8.84 -35.43 -30.12
CA ASP A 1 -8.16 -36.54 -30.84
C ASP A 1 -7.57 -37.61 -29.93
N GLN A 2 -6.59 -37.29 -29.07
CA GLN A 2 -5.97 -38.32 -28.20
C GLN A 2 -6.97 -39.03 -27.30
N ALA A 3 -7.90 -38.29 -26.67
CA ALA A 3 -8.96 -38.86 -25.84
C ALA A 3 -9.85 -39.84 -26.63
N THR A 4 -10.23 -39.47 -27.85
CA THR A 4 -11.01 -40.34 -28.75
C THR A 4 -10.26 -41.63 -29.07
N LYS A 5 -8.97 -41.54 -29.42
CA LYS A 5 -8.13 -42.73 -29.69
C LYS A 5 -8.03 -43.65 -28.47
N ASN A 6 -7.84 -43.08 -27.27
CA ASN A 6 -7.77 -43.85 -26.03
C ASN A 6 -9.11 -44.55 -25.73
N ARG A 7 -10.24 -43.86 -25.97
CA ARG A 7 -11.57 -44.44 -25.81
C ARG A 7 -11.81 -45.62 -26.74
N GLU A 8 -11.44 -45.49 -28.03
CA GLU A 8 -11.57 -46.60 -28.98
C GLU A 8 -10.67 -47.78 -28.62
N LYS A 9 -9.42 -47.52 -28.21
CA LYS A 9 -8.52 -48.57 -27.70
C LYS A 9 -9.14 -49.29 -26.51
N LYS A 10 -9.81 -48.57 -25.60
CA LYS A 10 -10.44 -49.20 -24.44
C LYS A 10 -11.66 -50.05 -24.80
N LYS A 11 -12.44 -49.64 -25.80
CA LYS A 11 -13.54 -50.47 -26.34
C LYS A 11 -13.01 -51.76 -26.97
N GLN A 12 -11.87 -51.68 -27.68
CA GLN A 12 -11.21 -52.86 -28.23
C GLN A 12 -10.75 -53.82 -27.13
N GLU A 13 -10.09 -53.30 -26.09
CA GLU A 13 -9.68 -54.08 -24.91
C GLU A 13 -10.88 -54.79 -24.25
N LEU A 14 -12.02 -54.11 -24.09
CA LEU A 14 -13.25 -54.73 -23.59
C LEU A 14 -13.74 -55.87 -24.49
N SER A 15 -13.66 -55.69 -25.82
CA SER A 15 -14.05 -56.73 -26.78
C SER A 15 -13.15 -57.96 -26.68
N GLU A 16 -11.84 -57.77 -26.49
CA GLU A 16 -10.86 -58.85 -26.32
C GLU A 16 -11.12 -59.63 -25.03
N ILE A 17 -11.32 -58.93 -23.90
CA ILE A 17 -11.63 -59.57 -22.62
C ILE A 17 -13.00 -60.27 -22.66
N LYS A 18 -14.00 -59.72 -23.37
CA LYS A 18 -15.29 -60.41 -23.59
C LYS A 18 -15.17 -61.66 -24.45
N ALA A 19 -14.32 -61.66 -25.46
CA ALA A 19 -14.04 -62.87 -26.25
C ALA A 19 -13.38 -63.93 -25.37
N GLN A 20 -12.43 -63.54 -24.52
CA GLN A 20 -11.83 -64.43 -23.52
C GLN A 20 -12.86 -64.97 -22.53
N TYR A 21 -13.74 -64.11 -21.99
CA TYR A 21 -14.84 -64.53 -21.11
C TYR A 21 -15.76 -65.54 -21.82
N SER A 22 -16.10 -65.29 -23.09
CA SER A 22 -16.96 -66.19 -23.88
C SER A 22 -16.31 -67.56 -24.09
N SER A 23 -15.00 -67.58 -24.38
CA SER A 23 -14.23 -68.82 -24.51
C SER A 23 -14.20 -69.59 -23.19
N LEU A 24 -13.86 -68.93 -22.08
CA LEU A 24 -13.83 -69.53 -20.75
C LEU A 24 -15.21 -70.03 -20.31
N LYS A 25 -16.28 -69.30 -20.65
CA LYS A 25 -17.66 -69.73 -20.40
C LYS A 25 -17.99 -71.01 -21.19
N GLY A 26 -17.60 -71.07 -22.46
CA GLY A 26 -17.75 -72.28 -23.28
C GLY A 26 -16.99 -73.49 -22.72
N ASP A 27 -15.76 -73.28 -22.26
CA ASP A 27 -14.98 -74.35 -21.60
C ASP A 27 -15.62 -74.77 -20.28
N TYR A 28 -16.04 -73.81 -19.46
CA TYR A 28 -16.72 -74.05 -18.18
C TYR A 28 -18.00 -74.88 -18.34
N GLU A 29 -18.77 -74.64 -19.40
CA GLU A 29 -20.00 -75.38 -19.71
C GLU A 29 -19.73 -76.82 -20.17
N ARG A 30 -18.56 -77.09 -20.76
CA ARG A 30 -18.15 -78.43 -21.25
C ARG A 30 -17.42 -79.28 -20.21
N LEU A 31 -16.84 -78.66 -19.17
CA LEU A 31 -16.02 -79.35 -18.18
C LEU A 31 -16.88 -79.97 -17.06
N ASP A 32 -16.54 -81.20 -16.70
CA ASP A 32 -17.10 -81.86 -15.52
C ASP A 32 -16.49 -81.34 -14.23
N CYS A 33 -17.28 -81.42 -13.16
CA CYS A 33 -16.94 -80.82 -11.89
C CYS A 33 -16.47 -81.88 -10.89
N ASP A 34 -15.15 -81.96 -10.68
CA ASP A 34 -14.61 -82.76 -9.59
C ASP A 34 -15.03 -82.17 -8.24
N LYS A 35 -15.63 -83.01 -7.40
CA LYS A 35 -16.08 -82.66 -6.06
C LYS A 35 -15.46 -83.65 -5.08
N VAL A 36 -14.81 -83.13 -4.05
CA VAL A 36 -14.37 -83.91 -2.90
C VAL A 36 -15.32 -83.66 -1.76
N PHE A 37 -15.86 -84.75 -1.22
CA PHE A 37 -16.69 -84.74 -0.03
C PHE A 37 -15.80 -84.93 1.19
N GLY A 38 -15.91 -84.01 2.15
CA GLY A 38 -15.19 -84.07 3.41
C GLY A 38 -16.13 -83.82 4.58
N VAL A 39 -15.67 -84.16 5.78
CA VAL A 39 -16.35 -83.83 7.03
C VAL A 39 -15.46 -82.84 7.76
N SER A 40 -16.00 -81.65 8.05
CA SER A 40 -15.28 -80.64 8.82
C SER A 40 -14.98 -81.15 10.24
N ARG A 41 -14.04 -80.49 10.93
CA ARG A 41 -13.71 -80.74 12.36
C ARG A 41 -14.90 -80.71 13.32
N TYR A 42 -16.09 -80.29 12.88
CA TYR A 42 -17.33 -80.22 13.64
C TYR A 42 -18.40 -81.23 13.16
N GLY A 43 -18.00 -82.25 12.40
CA GLY A 43 -18.93 -83.28 11.92
C GLY A 43 -19.84 -82.85 10.77
N ARG A 44 -19.70 -81.61 10.27
CA ARG A 44 -20.53 -81.12 9.15
C ARG A 44 -19.96 -81.58 7.81
N PRO A 45 -20.75 -82.26 6.96
CA PRO A 45 -20.33 -82.56 5.60
C PRO A 45 -20.15 -81.26 4.82
N TYR A 46 -19.07 -81.19 4.04
CA TYR A 46 -18.84 -80.12 3.09
C TYR A 46 -18.41 -80.70 1.75
N THR A 47 -18.74 -79.96 0.70
CA THR A 47 -18.31 -80.26 -0.66
C THR A 47 -17.29 -79.20 -1.05
N SER A 48 -16.10 -79.62 -1.45
CA SER A 48 -15.05 -78.72 -1.94
C SER A 48 -14.60 -79.12 -3.33
N HIS A 49 -14.17 -78.14 -4.11
CA HIS A 49 -13.47 -78.40 -5.36
C HIS A 49 -12.00 -78.68 -5.06
N PRO A 50 -11.47 -79.85 -5.46
CA PRO A 50 -10.05 -80.11 -5.33
C PRO A 50 -9.25 -79.13 -6.20
N SER A 51 -7.96 -78.95 -5.88
CA SER A 51 -7.09 -78.00 -6.59
C SER A 51 -6.91 -78.30 -8.08
N TRP A 52 -7.13 -79.55 -8.50
CA TRP A 52 -7.08 -80.01 -9.88
C TRP A 52 -8.42 -79.91 -10.63
N CYS A 53 -9.51 -79.48 -9.98
CA CYS A 53 -10.82 -79.32 -10.63
C CYS A 53 -10.73 -78.24 -11.71
N GLN A 54 -10.67 -78.67 -12.97
CA GLN A 54 -10.52 -77.75 -14.10
C GLN A 54 -11.71 -76.81 -14.24
N ARG A 55 -12.94 -77.30 -14.01
CA ARG A 55 -14.15 -76.46 -14.06
C ARG A 55 -14.11 -75.32 -13.04
N TRP A 56 -13.68 -75.58 -11.80
CA TRP A 56 -13.56 -74.55 -10.77
C TRP A 56 -12.38 -73.59 -11.03
N ALA A 57 -11.27 -74.08 -11.57
CA ALA A 57 -10.16 -73.23 -12.00
C ALA A 57 -10.58 -72.29 -13.15
N THR A 58 -11.35 -72.79 -14.13
CA THR A 58 -11.91 -71.99 -15.22
C THR A 58 -12.92 -70.95 -14.71
N TYR A 59 -13.78 -71.33 -13.75
CA TYR A 59 -14.67 -70.37 -13.08
C TYR A 59 -13.90 -69.24 -12.39
N LYS A 60 -12.87 -69.57 -11.60
CA LYS A 60 -12.03 -68.54 -10.94
C LYS A 60 -11.35 -67.61 -11.93
N LYS A 61 -10.84 -68.15 -13.05
CA LYS A 61 -10.24 -67.34 -14.12
C LYS A 61 -11.28 -66.40 -14.74
N MET A 62 -12.49 -66.91 -15.01
CA MET A 62 -13.60 -66.12 -15.55
C MET A 62 -14.06 -65.03 -14.57
N ASP A 63 -14.21 -65.35 -13.29
CA ASP A 63 -14.64 -64.42 -12.23
C ASP A 63 -13.57 -63.36 -11.91
N SER A 64 -12.28 -63.67 -12.16
CA SER A 64 -11.17 -62.73 -12.03
C SER A 64 -11.00 -61.79 -13.22
N LEU A 65 -11.76 -61.94 -14.31
CA LEU A 65 -11.67 -61.03 -15.45
C LEU A 65 -12.25 -59.67 -15.04
N GLU A 66 -11.38 -58.67 -14.99
CA GLU A 66 -11.73 -57.28 -14.76
C GLU A 66 -11.07 -56.39 -15.81
N ILE A 67 -11.63 -55.20 -15.99
CA ILE A 67 -11.08 -54.17 -16.86
C ILE A 67 -11.03 -52.84 -16.11
N ASP A 68 -9.92 -52.11 -16.22
CA ASP A 68 -9.86 -50.74 -15.72
C ASP A 68 -10.87 -49.85 -16.46
N ILE A 69 -11.46 -48.86 -15.81
CA ILE A 69 -12.30 -47.89 -16.53
C ILE A 69 -11.45 -46.93 -17.36
N TYR A 70 -12.06 -46.34 -18.39
CA TYR A 70 -11.54 -45.15 -19.05
C TYR A 70 -12.46 -43.97 -18.77
N GLU A 71 -11.96 -42.97 -18.06
CA GLU A 71 -12.66 -41.72 -17.81
C GLU A 71 -12.31 -40.68 -18.89
N TRP A 72 -13.33 -40.11 -19.52
CA TRP A 72 -13.13 -39.01 -20.46
C TRP A 72 -12.46 -37.82 -19.73
N PRO A 73 -11.42 -37.20 -20.28
CA PRO A 73 -10.57 -36.28 -19.53
C PRO A 73 -11.21 -34.91 -19.26
N LEU A 74 -12.19 -34.47 -20.05
CA LEU A 74 -12.80 -33.14 -19.94
C LEU A 74 -14.27 -33.22 -19.50
N PRO A 75 -14.81 -32.20 -18.82
CA PRO A 75 -16.25 -32.10 -18.56
C PRO A 75 -17.10 -32.23 -19.83
N GLN A 76 -18.31 -32.78 -19.71
CA GLN A 76 -19.22 -32.90 -20.87
C GLN A 76 -19.75 -31.54 -21.34
N GLU A 77 -19.93 -30.60 -20.41
CA GLU A 77 -20.45 -29.27 -20.72
C GLU A 77 -19.40 -28.45 -21.49
N PRO A 78 -19.71 -27.94 -22.70
CA PRO A 78 -18.73 -27.29 -23.56
C PRO A 78 -17.97 -26.13 -22.90
N LEU A 79 -18.66 -25.26 -22.16
CA LEU A 79 -18.05 -24.12 -21.49
C LEU A 79 -17.10 -24.54 -20.36
N LYS A 80 -17.45 -25.58 -19.60
CA LYS A 80 -16.58 -26.15 -18.57
C LYS A 80 -15.36 -26.84 -19.19
N ALA A 81 -15.53 -27.53 -20.30
CA ALA A 81 -14.42 -28.13 -21.05
C ALA A 81 -13.46 -27.06 -21.58
N GLN A 82 -13.98 -26.02 -22.24
CA GLN A 82 -13.18 -24.88 -22.72
C GLN A 82 -12.44 -24.16 -21.59
N SER A 83 -13.13 -23.90 -20.47
CA SER A 83 -12.51 -23.30 -19.28
C SER A 83 -11.40 -24.17 -18.71
N THR A 84 -11.60 -25.49 -18.64
CA THR A 84 -10.58 -26.45 -18.19
C THR A 84 -9.35 -26.39 -19.10
N VAL A 85 -9.54 -26.42 -20.42
CA VAL A 85 -8.44 -26.32 -21.40
C VAL A 85 -7.72 -24.98 -21.32
N PHE A 86 -8.46 -23.87 -21.22
CA PHE A 86 -7.90 -22.53 -21.04
C PHE A 86 -7.03 -22.44 -19.78
N LYS A 87 -7.41 -23.13 -18.69
CA LYS A 87 -6.64 -23.17 -17.44
C LYS A 87 -5.41 -24.09 -17.51
N LEU A 88 -5.38 -25.10 -18.37
CA LEU A 88 -4.18 -25.92 -18.58
C LEU A 88 -3.03 -25.11 -19.21
N GLN A 89 -3.37 -24.14 -20.05
CA GLN A 89 -2.40 -23.29 -20.74
C GLN A 89 -2.73 -21.81 -20.54
N LEU A 90 -2.79 -21.39 -19.27
CA LEU A 90 -3.21 -20.05 -18.90
C LEU A 90 -2.21 -19.00 -19.44
N PRO A 91 -2.64 -18.06 -20.29
CA PRO A 91 -1.74 -17.02 -20.78
C PRO A 91 -1.18 -16.19 -19.62
N ARG A 92 0.14 -15.94 -19.65
CA ARG A 92 0.85 -15.24 -18.55
C ARG A 92 0.23 -13.90 -18.18
N HIS A 93 -0.18 -13.10 -19.18
CA HIS A 93 -0.80 -11.80 -18.95
C HIS A 93 -2.16 -11.92 -18.24
N PHE A 94 -2.95 -12.94 -18.57
CA PHE A 94 -4.24 -13.19 -17.93
C PHE A 94 -4.05 -13.67 -16.49
N ALA A 95 -3.07 -14.56 -16.25
CA ALA A 95 -2.70 -15.01 -14.91
C ALA A 95 -2.29 -13.80 -14.03
N ALA A 96 -1.38 -12.97 -14.53
CA ALA A 96 -0.91 -11.78 -13.85
C ALA A 96 -2.07 -10.79 -13.56
N TRP A 97 -2.91 -10.49 -14.55
CA TRP A 97 -4.05 -9.59 -14.38
C TRP A 97 -5.02 -10.09 -13.30
N ARG A 98 -5.40 -11.37 -13.34
CA ARG A 98 -6.36 -11.96 -12.40
C ARG A 98 -5.81 -11.97 -10.97
N ASP A 99 -4.56 -12.37 -10.80
CA ASP A 99 -3.91 -12.45 -9.49
C ASP A 99 -3.65 -11.04 -8.91
N ALA A 100 -3.24 -10.08 -9.74
CA ALA A 100 -3.11 -8.68 -9.35
C ALA A 100 -4.46 -8.06 -8.97
N THR A 101 -5.52 -8.34 -9.74
CA THR A 101 -6.89 -7.88 -9.45
C THR A 101 -7.35 -8.40 -8.09
N LEU A 102 -7.10 -9.69 -7.81
CA LEU A 102 -7.43 -10.26 -6.51
C LEU A 102 -6.61 -9.65 -5.37
N LEU A 103 -5.31 -9.42 -5.59
CA LEU A 103 -4.45 -8.73 -4.62
C LEU A 103 -4.98 -7.34 -4.32
N VAL A 104 -5.30 -6.53 -5.33
CA VAL A 104 -5.86 -5.18 -5.14
C VAL A 104 -7.16 -5.25 -4.36
N GLN A 105 -8.09 -6.12 -4.74
CA GLN A 105 -9.39 -6.19 -4.07
C GLN A 105 -9.27 -6.62 -2.61
N LEU A 106 -8.45 -7.63 -2.29
CA LEU A 106 -8.34 -8.14 -0.92
C LEU A 106 -7.37 -7.34 -0.03
N LYS A 107 -6.25 -6.87 -0.58
CA LYS A 107 -5.18 -6.22 0.19
C LYS A 107 -5.23 -4.70 0.15
N VAL A 108 -5.73 -4.11 -0.95
CA VAL A 108 -5.82 -2.65 -1.09
C VAL A 108 -7.23 -2.17 -0.75
N PHE A 109 -8.27 -2.81 -1.30
CA PHE A 109 -9.65 -2.42 -1.02
C PHE A 109 -10.28 -3.10 0.20
N CYS A 110 -9.52 -3.95 0.89
CA CYS A 110 -9.95 -4.66 2.10
C CYS A 110 -11.27 -5.43 1.90
N CYS A 111 -11.52 -5.94 0.69
CA CYS A 111 -12.68 -6.79 0.43
C CYS A 111 -12.49 -8.16 1.10
N GLU A 112 -13.62 -8.78 1.43
CA GLU A 112 -13.65 -10.15 1.95
C GLU A 112 -14.46 -11.06 1.04
N TYR A 113 -14.15 -12.36 1.06
CA TYR A 113 -14.98 -13.36 0.41
C TYR A 113 -16.31 -13.52 1.14
N ASN A 114 -17.40 -13.65 0.38
CA ASN A 114 -18.71 -13.92 0.97
C ASN A 114 -18.77 -15.36 1.50
N GLY A 115 -18.52 -15.54 2.80
CA GLY A 115 -18.72 -16.79 3.53
C GLY A 115 -17.48 -17.72 3.59
N SER A 116 -17.58 -18.73 4.45
CA SER A 116 -16.61 -19.83 4.53
C SER A 116 -16.95 -20.89 3.49
N GLY A 117 -16.47 -20.71 2.25
CA GLY A 117 -16.63 -21.74 1.22
C GLY A 117 -15.98 -23.07 1.61
N ASP A 118 -16.42 -24.17 0.99
CA ASP A 118 -15.86 -25.51 1.22
C ASP A 118 -14.34 -25.50 1.11
N ARG A 119 -13.66 -26.24 1.99
CA ARG A 119 -12.19 -26.32 1.96
C ARG A 119 -11.75 -27.11 0.73
N ARG A 120 -10.69 -26.62 0.08
CA ARG A 120 -10.06 -27.30 -1.06
C ARG A 120 -9.47 -28.63 -0.61
N THR A 121 -9.77 -29.67 -1.37
CA THR A 121 -9.02 -30.93 -1.35
C THR A 121 -8.00 -30.90 -2.48
N ASP A 122 -6.76 -30.57 -2.15
CA ASP A 122 -5.63 -30.42 -3.08
C ASP A 122 -5.37 -31.68 -3.94
N GLN A 123 -5.82 -32.85 -3.51
CA GLN A 123 -5.66 -34.09 -4.25
C GLN A 123 -6.48 -34.14 -5.54
N ASN A 124 -7.45 -33.23 -5.70
CA ASN A 124 -8.32 -33.14 -6.88
C ASN A 124 -8.00 -31.89 -7.73
N ASP A 125 -6.82 -31.32 -7.54
CA ASP A 125 -6.35 -30.23 -8.37
C ASP A 125 -6.19 -30.67 -9.83
N LEU A 126 -6.55 -29.78 -10.75
CA LEU A 126 -6.45 -30.04 -12.20
C LEU A 126 -5.04 -30.52 -12.60
N PHE A 127 -4.00 -29.97 -11.97
CA PHE A 127 -2.61 -30.34 -12.28
C PHE A 127 -2.19 -31.71 -11.74
N LYS A 128 -2.92 -32.29 -10.79
CA LYS A 128 -2.70 -33.65 -10.29
C LYS A 128 -3.55 -34.69 -11.05
N TYR A 129 -4.46 -34.26 -11.92
CA TYR A 129 -5.26 -35.18 -12.72
C TYR A 129 -4.43 -35.74 -13.88
N GLU A 130 -4.04 -37.01 -13.76
CA GLU A 130 -3.11 -37.69 -14.68
C GLU A 130 -3.46 -37.55 -16.16
N ALA A 131 -4.75 -37.60 -16.51
CA ALA A 131 -5.17 -37.51 -17.90
C ALA A 131 -4.90 -36.13 -18.54
N LEU A 132 -4.76 -35.07 -17.73
CA LEU A 132 -4.54 -33.70 -18.18
C LEU A 132 -3.21 -33.08 -17.73
N SER A 133 -2.56 -33.61 -16.69
CA SER A 133 -1.35 -33.04 -16.08
C SER A 133 -0.21 -32.82 -17.08
N LYS A 134 -0.06 -33.73 -18.06
CA LYS A 134 0.94 -33.63 -19.14
C LYS A 134 0.74 -32.44 -20.09
N HIS A 135 -0.45 -31.84 -20.10
CA HIS A 135 -0.78 -30.70 -20.96
C HIS A 135 -0.65 -29.36 -20.23
N LEU A 136 -0.29 -29.40 -18.94
CA LEU A 136 -0.15 -28.22 -18.12
C LEU A 136 1.10 -27.42 -18.50
N SER A 137 0.91 -26.13 -18.81
CA SER A 137 2.01 -25.17 -18.94
C SER A 137 1.79 -24.02 -17.97
N TRP A 138 2.51 -24.05 -16.85
CA TRP A 138 2.37 -23.04 -15.82
C TRP A 138 3.28 -21.83 -16.07
N PRO A 139 2.76 -20.59 -16.16
CA PRO A 139 3.60 -19.40 -16.25
C PRO A 139 4.33 -19.14 -14.92
N PRO A 140 5.66 -18.97 -14.89
CA PRO A 140 6.38 -18.72 -13.65
C PRO A 140 5.79 -17.55 -12.84
N GLY A 141 5.49 -17.80 -11.55
CA GLY A 141 5.22 -16.76 -10.53
C GLY A 141 3.77 -16.29 -10.34
N ALA A 142 2.78 -16.70 -11.15
CA ALA A 142 1.38 -16.27 -11.01
C ALA A 142 0.43 -17.47 -10.77
N ASN A 143 0.24 -17.84 -9.49
CA ASN A 143 -0.39 -19.10 -9.11
C ASN A 143 -1.48 -19.00 -8.05
N ARG A 144 -1.95 -17.80 -7.70
CA ARG A 144 -2.82 -17.66 -6.54
C ARG A 144 -4.17 -18.34 -6.75
N ILE A 145 -4.74 -18.24 -7.95
CA ILE A 145 -6.03 -18.86 -8.24
C ILE A 145 -5.85 -20.16 -9.04
N VAL A 146 -6.28 -21.25 -8.43
CA VAL A 146 -6.13 -22.62 -8.92
C VAL A 146 -7.48 -23.25 -9.24
N LEU A 147 -7.49 -24.26 -10.12
CA LEU A 147 -8.68 -25.04 -10.45
C LEU A 147 -8.61 -26.40 -9.75
N SER A 148 -9.61 -26.70 -8.91
CA SER A 148 -9.71 -27.98 -8.20
C SER A 148 -11.13 -28.53 -8.27
N SER A 149 -11.26 -29.85 -8.26
CA SER A 149 -12.57 -30.52 -8.27
C SER A 149 -13.08 -30.81 -6.86
N SER A 150 -14.38 -30.61 -6.64
CA SER A 150 -15.09 -31.02 -5.41
C SER A 150 -15.40 -32.52 -5.39
N THR A 151 -15.48 -33.17 -6.56
CA THR A 151 -15.68 -34.61 -6.72
C THR A 151 -14.38 -35.30 -7.13
N LYS A 152 -14.20 -36.55 -6.67
CA LYS A 152 -13.02 -37.36 -7.03
C LYS A 152 -13.17 -37.91 -8.46
N PRO A 153 -12.08 -37.99 -9.25
CA PRO A 153 -12.11 -38.71 -10.51
C PRO A 153 -12.36 -40.21 -10.27
N HIS A 154 -12.96 -40.88 -11.24
CA HIS A 154 -13.45 -42.25 -11.08
C HIS A 154 -12.32 -43.25 -10.78
N PHE A 155 -11.13 -43.05 -11.35
CA PHE A 155 -9.95 -43.92 -11.12
C PHE A 155 -9.46 -43.90 -9.65
N ARG A 156 -9.85 -42.90 -8.86
CA ARG A 156 -9.53 -42.77 -7.42
C ARG A 156 -10.65 -43.27 -6.52
N THR A 157 -11.66 -43.92 -7.09
CA THR A 157 -12.79 -44.51 -6.34
C THR A 157 -12.70 -46.03 -6.38
N HIS A 158 -13.53 -46.72 -5.58
CA HIS A 158 -13.66 -48.18 -5.64
C HIS A 158 -14.15 -48.70 -7.00
N ARG A 159 -14.58 -47.80 -7.91
CA ARG A 159 -15.08 -48.09 -9.26
C ARG A 159 -13.98 -48.05 -10.34
N ARG A 160 -12.70 -48.12 -9.95
CA ARG A 160 -11.57 -48.06 -10.90
C ARG A 160 -11.51 -49.27 -11.85
N THR A 161 -12.04 -50.42 -11.42
CA THR A 161 -12.15 -51.63 -12.24
C THR A 161 -13.61 -52.09 -12.30
N VAL A 162 -13.96 -52.75 -13.40
CA VAL A 162 -15.28 -53.34 -13.65
C VAL A 162 -15.10 -54.83 -13.90
N PRO A 163 -15.75 -55.72 -13.13
CA PRO A 163 -15.79 -57.15 -13.44
C PRO A 163 -16.43 -57.38 -14.81
N VAL A 164 -15.76 -58.13 -15.69
CA VAL A 164 -16.21 -58.32 -17.07
C VAL A 164 -17.08 -59.56 -17.17
N ASN A 165 -18.28 -59.37 -17.71
CA ASN A 165 -19.16 -60.45 -18.16
C ASN A 165 -19.85 -60.03 -19.48
N LEU A 166 -20.70 -60.90 -20.03
CA LEU A 166 -21.37 -60.63 -21.30
C LEU A 166 -22.29 -59.40 -21.29
N SER A 167 -22.84 -59.02 -20.13
CA SER A 167 -23.74 -57.85 -19.98
C SER A 167 -23.04 -56.51 -19.91
N VAL A 168 -21.74 -56.45 -19.57
CA VAL A 168 -20.98 -55.19 -19.46
C VAL A 168 -20.94 -54.46 -20.80
N THR A 169 -21.27 -53.18 -20.84
CA THR A 169 -21.30 -52.40 -22.07
C THR A 169 -20.11 -51.46 -22.19
N ASN A 170 -19.91 -50.90 -23.39
CA ASN A 170 -18.90 -49.84 -23.59
C ASN A 170 -19.14 -48.63 -22.68
N SER A 171 -20.38 -48.32 -22.32
CA SER A 171 -20.71 -47.22 -21.41
C SER A 171 -20.35 -47.50 -19.95
N ASP A 172 -20.29 -48.77 -19.52
CA ASP A 172 -19.90 -49.13 -18.16
C ASP A 172 -18.39 -48.98 -17.93
N VAL A 173 -17.60 -49.13 -19.00
CA VAL A 173 -16.14 -48.99 -18.97
C VAL A 173 -15.67 -47.59 -19.38
N CYS A 174 -16.28 -47.00 -20.41
CA CYS A 174 -15.92 -45.67 -20.91
C CYS A 174 -16.81 -44.58 -20.29
N LEU A 175 -16.44 -44.13 -19.09
CA LEU A 175 -17.18 -43.15 -18.32
C LEU A 175 -16.91 -41.71 -18.79
N ASN A 176 -17.85 -40.82 -18.49
CA ASN A 176 -17.65 -39.39 -18.63
C ASN A 176 -16.82 -38.85 -17.46
N ASN A 177 -16.28 -37.63 -17.63
CA ASN A 177 -15.57 -36.96 -16.55
C ASN A 177 -16.48 -36.76 -15.33
N GLY A 178 -16.07 -37.30 -14.19
CA GLY A 178 -16.81 -37.20 -12.92
C GLY A 178 -16.46 -35.97 -12.09
N MET A 179 -15.54 -35.13 -12.57
CA MET A 179 -15.02 -33.99 -11.81
C MET A 179 -15.87 -32.72 -11.96
N THR A 180 -16.05 -32.02 -10.85
CA THR A 180 -16.77 -30.76 -10.76
C THR A 180 -15.80 -29.66 -10.33
N TYR A 181 -15.22 -28.99 -11.33
CA TYR A 181 -14.20 -27.97 -11.11
C TYR A 181 -14.77 -26.67 -10.54
N HIS A 182 -14.03 -26.10 -9.59
CA HIS A 182 -14.23 -24.76 -9.05
C HIS A 182 -12.89 -24.01 -8.98
N LEU A 183 -12.96 -22.68 -8.93
CA LEU A 183 -11.81 -21.83 -8.68
C LEU A 183 -11.60 -21.68 -7.18
N PHE A 184 -10.35 -21.77 -6.77
CA PHE A 184 -9.93 -21.63 -5.37
C PHE A 184 -8.82 -20.58 -5.28
N ASP A 185 -8.82 -19.82 -4.19
CA ASP A 185 -7.64 -19.08 -3.76
C ASP A 185 -6.72 -20.02 -2.99
N ASP A 186 -5.55 -20.31 -3.53
CA ASP A 186 -4.53 -21.18 -2.95
C ASP A 186 -4.10 -20.67 -1.57
N ALA A 187 -4.05 -19.35 -1.38
CA ALA A 187 -3.61 -18.73 -0.13
C ALA A 187 -4.57 -19.00 1.04
N THR A 188 -5.86 -19.16 0.79
CA THR A 188 -6.88 -19.41 1.83
C THR A 188 -7.39 -20.85 1.82
N SER A 189 -7.12 -21.60 0.74
CA SER A 189 -7.64 -22.96 0.52
C SER A 189 -9.17 -23.05 0.63
N THR A 190 -9.89 -21.96 0.39
CA THR A 190 -11.36 -21.90 0.41
C THR A 190 -11.90 -21.90 -1.00
N LYS A 191 -12.99 -22.62 -1.25
CA LYS A 191 -13.79 -22.52 -2.46
C LYS A 191 -14.28 -21.08 -2.55
N SER A 192 -13.61 -20.30 -3.36
CA SER A 192 -13.97 -18.90 -3.54
C SER A 192 -14.92 -18.82 -4.71
N ASP A 193 -16.15 -18.38 -4.46
CA ASP A 193 -16.84 -17.67 -5.51
C ASP A 193 -16.12 -16.33 -5.69
N LEU A 194 -15.15 -16.29 -6.62
CA LEU A 194 -14.37 -15.09 -6.93
C LEU A 194 -15.27 -13.93 -7.40
N SER A 195 -16.53 -14.21 -7.77
CA SER A 195 -17.52 -13.19 -8.13
C SER A 195 -18.24 -12.57 -6.92
N GLN A 196 -18.25 -13.24 -5.75
CA GLN A 196 -18.98 -12.81 -4.56
C GLN A 196 -18.02 -12.30 -3.49
N ARG A 197 -17.79 -10.98 -3.49
CA ARG A 197 -16.96 -10.29 -2.51
C ARG A 197 -17.73 -9.15 -1.87
N LYS A 198 -17.59 -9.02 -0.56
CA LYS A 198 -18.12 -7.87 0.19
C LYS A 198 -17.05 -6.80 0.25
N VAL A 199 -17.40 -5.60 -0.20
CA VAL A 199 -16.62 -4.40 0.10
C VAL A 199 -16.92 -4.03 1.55
N LEU A 200 -15.89 -4.04 2.39
CA LEU A 200 -16.02 -3.60 3.76
C LEU A 200 -15.86 -2.09 3.87
N ASP A 201 -16.42 -1.55 4.95
CA ASP A 201 -16.24 -0.16 5.32
C ASP A 201 -14.81 0.16 5.82
N THR A 202 -13.99 -0.87 6.03
CA THR A 202 -12.61 -0.75 6.52
C THR A 202 -11.81 0.27 5.71
N LEU A 203 -11.87 0.22 4.38
CA LEU A 203 -11.15 1.18 3.53
C LEU A 203 -11.65 2.61 3.74
N SER A 204 -12.97 2.82 3.72
CA SER A 204 -13.54 4.16 3.90
C SER A 204 -13.19 4.74 5.27
N ARG A 205 -13.16 3.92 6.32
CA ARG A 205 -12.68 4.31 7.66
C ARG A 205 -11.19 4.64 7.67
N SER A 206 -10.35 3.80 7.08
CA SER A 206 -8.89 4.04 6.96
C SER A 206 -8.56 5.29 6.14
N CYS A 207 -9.45 5.70 5.23
CA CYS A 207 -9.33 6.95 4.45
C CYS A 207 -10.12 8.12 5.05
N THR A 208 -10.59 8.03 6.30
CA THR A 208 -11.27 9.12 7.00
C THR A 208 -10.39 9.63 8.14
N TYR A 209 -10.00 10.91 8.09
CA TYR A 209 -9.27 11.55 9.18
C TYR A 209 -10.07 11.47 10.49
N GLN A 210 -9.37 11.17 11.59
CA GLN A 210 -9.97 11.11 12.93
C GLN A 210 -9.59 12.37 13.70
N SER A 211 -10.61 13.08 14.18
CA SER A 211 -10.47 14.22 15.06
C SER A 211 -10.53 13.78 16.52
N ALA A 212 -9.84 14.50 17.40
CA ALA A 212 -9.99 14.36 18.86
C ALA A 212 -11.40 14.80 19.35
N VAL A 213 -12.14 15.52 18.52
CA VAL A 213 -13.55 15.85 18.75
C VAL A 213 -14.42 14.76 18.16
N ASP A 214 -14.82 13.81 19.01
CA ASP A 214 -15.61 12.63 18.60
C ASP A 214 -16.93 12.99 17.89
N SER A 215 -17.59 14.07 18.33
CA SER A 215 -18.85 14.53 17.73
C SER A 215 -18.70 15.02 16.29
N LEU A 216 -17.48 15.40 15.86
CA LEU A 216 -17.17 15.79 14.48
C LEU A 216 -16.99 14.56 13.55
N ASN A 217 -16.49 13.44 14.08
CA ASN A 217 -16.07 12.27 13.28
C ASN A 217 -17.20 11.68 12.42
N LYS A 218 -18.45 11.72 12.90
CA LYS A 218 -19.62 11.27 12.12
C LYS A 218 -19.92 12.13 10.88
N PHE A 219 -19.50 13.39 10.87
CA PHE A 219 -19.66 14.29 9.71
C PHE A 219 -18.51 14.12 8.72
N LEU A 220 -17.30 13.79 9.18
CA LEU A 220 -16.13 13.51 8.34
C LEU A 220 -16.29 12.20 7.55
N TYR A 221 -16.95 11.21 8.15
CA TYR A 221 -17.18 9.90 7.55
C TYR A 221 -18.25 9.97 6.43
N ARG A 222 -17.76 10.09 5.18
CA ARG A 222 -18.58 10.12 3.95
C ARG A 222 -18.22 8.96 3.01
N PRO A 223 -18.80 7.77 3.23
CA PRO A 223 -18.52 6.60 2.39
C PRO A 223 -19.15 6.75 0.99
N SER A 224 -18.76 5.88 0.05
CA SER A 224 -19.26 5.89 -1.33
C SER A 224 -20.78 5.78 -1.44
N MET A 225 -21.43 5.08 -0.50
CA MET A 225 -22.89 4.92 -0.43
C MET A 225 -23.62 6.17 0.08
N ARG A 226 -22.88 7.14 0.64
CA ARG A 226 -23.42 8.39 1.19
C ARG A 226 -22.49 9.56 0.83
N PRO A 227 -22.37 9.90 -0.46
CA PRO A 227 -21.38 10.87 -0.93
C PRO A 227 -21.59 12.27 -0.36
N ASP A 228 -22.83 12.67 -0.09
CA ASP A 228 -23.16 13.96 0.51
C ASP A 228 -22.92 14.04 2.03
N GLY A 229 -22.66 12.91 2.68
CA GLY A 229 -22.53 12.85 4.13
C GLY A 229 -23.83 13.15 4.88
N LEU A 230 -23.70 13.63 6.12
CA LEU A 230 -24.84 14.09 6.93
C LEU A 230 -25.41 15.40 6.35
N SER A 231 -26.73 15.59 6.47
CA SER A 231 -27.39 16.79 5.93
C SER A 231 -27.15 18.01 6.82
N SER A 232 -27.26 19.22 6.27
CA SER A 232 -27.16 20.47 7.05
C SER A 232 -28.18 20.54 8.19
N ASN A 233 -29.38 19.98 8.02
CA ASN A 233 -30.37 19.86 9.10
C ASN A 233 -29.87 18.97 10.25
N THR A 234 -29.10 17.93 9.93
CA THR A 234 -28.45 17.07 10.94
C THR A 234 -27.40 17.86 11.72
N VAL A 235 -26.64 18.74 11.05
CA VAL A 235 -25.69 19.64 11.73
C VAL A 235 -26.43 20.57 12.70
N ILE A 236 -27.51 21.21 12.25
CA ILE A 236 -28.30 22.14 13.08
C ILE A 236 -28.92 21.42 14.29
N ALA A 237 -29.45 20.20 14.10
CA ALA A 237 -30.08 19.43 15.16
C ALA A 237 -29.09 18.94 16.24
N ASN A 238 -27.81 18.78 15.90
CA ASN A 238 -26.78 18.25 16.82
C ASN A 238 -25.83 19.34 17.37
N GLN A 239 -26.24 20.62 17.34
CA GLN A 239 -25.43 21.72 17.89
C GLN A 239 -25.10 21.56 19.38
N SER A 240 -25.92 20.84 20.13
CA SER A 240 -25.69 20.52 21.54
C SER A 240 -24.53 19.56 21.79
N GLU A 241 -24.00 18.92 20.73
CA GLU A 241 -22.82 18.04 20.82
C GLU A 241 -21.49 18.81 20.66
N ALA A 242 -21.55 20.14 20.58
CA ALA A 242 -20.36 20.98 20.55
C ALA A 242 -19.58 20.83 21.87
N PRO A 243 -18.26 20.52 21.83
CA PRO A 243 -17.43 20.50 23.03
C PRO A 243 -17.28 21.88 23.67
N ASP A 244 -17.04 21.94 24.98
CA ASP A 244 -16.93 23.20 25.74
C ASP A 244 -15.85 24.17 25.21
N HIS A 245 -14.79 23.65 24.58
CA HIS A 245 -13.68 24.45 24.04
C HIS A 245 -13.91 24.94 22.60
N ILE A 246 -15.07 24.63 22.00
CA ILE A 246 -15.47 25.04 20.65
C ILE A 246 -16.81 25.76 20.73
N SER A 247 -16.88 26.98 20.18
CA SER A 247 -18.16 27.69 20.17
C SER A 247 -19.20 26.95 19.32
N VAL A 248 -20.48 27.07 19.65
CA VAL A 248 -21.56 26.42 18.89
C VAL A 248 -21.53 26.82 17.41
N SER A 249 -21.21 28.09 17.09
CA SER A 249 -21.07 28.55 15.70
C SER A 249 -19.90 27.89 15.00
N GLU A 250 -18.74 27.84 15.65
CA GLU A 250 -17.54 27.19 15.11
C GLU A 250 -17.81 25.69 14.86
N PHE A 251 -18.41 24.98 15.82
CA PHE A 251 -18.76 23.57 15.68
C PHE A 251 -19.74 23.32 14.53
N LYS A 252 -20.78 24.16 14.41
CA LYS A 252 -21.72 24.12 13.29
C LYS A 252 -21.00 24.31 11.95
N SER A 253 -20.09 25.27 11.86
CA SER A 253 -19.32 25.53 10.63
C SER A 253 -18.34 24.40 10.30
N LEU A 254 -17.68 23.79 11.30
CA LEU A 254 -16.85 22.60 11.13
C LEU A 254 -17.63 21.40 10.60
N CYS A 255 -18.80 21.12 11.17
CA CYS A 255 -19.66 20.01 10.73
C CYS A 255 -20.29 20.26 9.36
N SER A 256 -20.44 21.53 8.97
CA SER A 256 -21.01 21.92 7.67
C SER A 256 -19.99 21.85 6.52
N LEU A 257 -18.69 21.98 6.78
CA LEU A 257 -17.62 21.85 5.76
C LEU A 257 -17.79 20.62 4.85
N PRO A 258 -17.98 19.40 5.37
CA PRO A 258 -18.18 18.19 4.56
C PRO A 258 -19.62 17.99 4.06
N SER A 259 -20.58 18.87 4.38
CA SER A 259 -21.96 18.69 3.96
C SER A 259 -22.13 18.97 2.46
N GLY A 260 -22.56 17.95 1.70
CA GLY A 260 -22.77 18.02 0.25
C GLY A 260 -21.47 17.87 -0.54
N ASN A 261 -21.39 16.85 -1.41
CA ASN A 261 -20.17 16.61 -2.19
C ASN A 261 -19.90 17.74 -3.20
N LYS A 262 -20.94 18.29 -3.83
CA LYS A 262 -20.80 19.37 -4.83
C LYS A 262 -20.48 20.75 -4.23
N LEU A 263 -20.53 20.89 -2.90
CA LEU A 263 -20.36 22.16 -2.18
C LEU A 263 -19.00 22.28 -1.45
N GLN A 264 -18.18 21.24 -1.53
CA GLN A 264 -16.92 21.11 -0.78
C GLN A 264 -16.02 22.34 -0.92
N TRP A 265 -15.79 22.81 -2.15
CA TRP A 265 -14.90 23.95 -2.40
C TRP A 265 -15.55 25.30 -2.06
N GLN A 266 -16.85 25.43 -2.27
CA GLN A 266 -17.62 26.62 -1.90
C GLN A 266 -17.63 26.80 -0.38
N ASN A 267 -17.76 25.71 0.38
CA ASN A 267 -17.67 25.74 1.83
C ASN A 267 -16.27 26.16 2.30
N ILE A 268 -15.20 25.71 1.64
CA ILE A 268 -13.82 26.18 1.92
C ILE A 268 -13.69 27.68 1.62
N LEU A 269 -14.17 28.14 0.47
CA LEU A 269 -14.13 29.55 0.09
C LEU A 269 -14.90 30.42 1.09
N LEU A 270 -16.07 29.96 1.54
CA LEU A 270 -16.89 30.62 2.54
C LEU A 270 -16.10 30.83 3.84
N GLN A 271 -15.47 29.77 4.36
CA GLN A 271 -14.69 29.86 5.59
C GLN A 271 -13.41 30.70 5.46
N LEU A 272 -12.82 30.80 4.26
CA LEU A 272 -11.71 31.72 4.02
C LEU A 272 -12.16 33.19 3.97
N SER A 273 -13.38 33.43 3.48
CA SER A 273 -13.96 34.76 3.28
C SER A 273 -14.59 35.31 4.56
N MET A 274 -15.33 34.47 5.29
CA MET A 274 -16.03 34.78 6.53
C MET A 274 -15.72 33.66 7.53
N PRO A 275 -14.56 33.71 8.20
CA PRO A 275 -14.10 32.62 9.05
C PRO A 275 -14.95 32.51 10.32
N GLU A 276 -15.67 31.41 10.43
CA GLU A 276 -16.24 30.95 11.71
C GLU A 276 -15.38 29.84 12.33
N VAL A 277 -14.65 29.10 11.49
CA VAL A 277 -13.69 28.07 11.92
C VAL A 277 -12.33 28.68 12.24
N ASP A 278 -11.66 28.14 13.26
CA ASP A 278 -10.28 28.49 13.55
C ASP A 278 -9.30 27.60 12.77
N PHE A 279 -8.69 28.15 11.72
CA PHE A 279 -7.69 27.44 10.89
C PHE A 279 -6.41 27.04 11.64
N ARG A 280 -6.22 27.50 12.88
CA ARG A 280 -5.07 27.11 13.72
C ARG A 280 -5.30 25.77 14.43
N LYS A 281 -6.54 25.31 14.52
CA LYS A 281 -6.93 24.11 15.27
C LYS A 281 -6.78 22.82 14.46
N PRO A 282 -6.35 21.70 15.09
CA PRO A 282 -6.24 20.40 14.42
C PRO A 282 -7.55 19.89 13.79
N GLU A 283 -8.68 20.12 14.45
CA GLU A 283 -10.01 19.68 14.01
C GLU A 283 -10.37 20.29 12.65
N THR A 284 -10.04 21.58 12.46
CA THR A 284 -10.22 22.30 11.20
C THR A 284 -9.34 21.70 10.11
N SER A 285 -8.10 21.33 10.42
CA SER A 285 -7.21 20.66 9.46
C SER A 285 -7.76 19.33 8.97
N PHE A 286 -8.23 18.48 9.89
CA PHE A 286 -8.82 17.20 9.51
C PHE A 286 -10.09 17.37 8.67
N ALA A 287 -10.99 18.28 9.05
CA ALA A 287 -12.18 18.58 8.27
C ALA A 287 -11.83 19.10 6.87
N LEU A 288 -10.92 20.06 6.79
CA LEU A 288 -10.46 20.64 5.53
C LEU A 288 -9.82 19.59 4.63
N TRP A 289 -8.89 18.77 5.14
CA TRP A 289 -8.21 17.74 4.37
C TRP A 289 -9.18 16.65 3.92
N GLN A 290 -10.13 16.23 4.77
CA GLN A 290 -11.16 15.28 4.39
C GLN A 290 -11.95 15.78 3.18
N VAL A 291 -12.34 17.05 3.22
CA VAL A 291 -13.11 17.70 2.15
C VAL A 291 -12.28 17.90 0.88
N MET A 292 -11.00 18.27 0.97
CA MET A 292 -10.17 18.49 -0.22
C MET A 292 -9.76 17.21 -0.96
N TYR A 293 -9.61 16.10 -0.25
CA TYR A 293 -9.11 14.84 -0.84
C TYR A 293 -10.22 13.86 -1.21
N GLN A 294 -11.48 14.12 -0.84
CA GLN A 294 -12.62 13.32 -1.27
C GLN A 294 -13.18 13.80 -2.62
N ALA A 295 -12.95 13.00 -3.67
CA ALA A 295 -13.37 13.31 -5.04
C ALA A 295 -14.86 13.08 -5.30
N GLY A 296 -15.52 12.19 -4.55
CA GLY A 296 -16.93 11.87 -4.70
C GLY A 296 -17.26 10.93 -5.88
N PRO A 297 -18.55 10.81 -6.26
CA PRO A 297 -19.01 10.01 -7.38
C PRO A 297 -18.61 10.61 -8.74
N PRO A 298 -18.72 9.82 -9.85
CA PRO A 298 -18.51 10.32 -11.20
C PRO A 298 -19.45 11.51 -11.51
N SER A 299 -18.98 12.45 -12.32
CA SER A 299 -19.80 13.60 -12.75
C SER A 299 -20.90 13.15 -13.70
N ASP A 300 -22.12 13.66 -13.51
CA ASP A 300 -23.33 13.25 -14.25
C ASP A 300 -23.40 13.83 -15.69
N SER A 301 -22.29 14.25 -16.30
CA SER A 301 -22.32 15.00 -17.56
C SER A 301 -22.64 14.11 -18.76
N THR A 302 -23.94 13.96 -19.03
CA THR A 302 -24.50 13.59 -20.33
C THR A 302 -24.53 14.77 -21.31
N THR A 303 -23.95 15.91 -20.97
CA THR A 303 -23.88 17.08 -21.85
C THR A 303 -22.67 16.95 -22.78
N HIS A 304 -22.96 16.98 -24.08
CA HIS A 304 -22.03 16.88 -25.22
C HIS A 304 -21.06 18.07 -25.36
N ASP A 305 -20.70 18.76 -24.27
CA ASP A 305 -19.66 19.79 -24.36
C ASP A 305 -18.30 19.09 -24.49
N GLU A 306 -17.74 19.16 -25.68
CA GLU A 306 -16.48 18.53 -26.08
C GLU A 306 -15.24 19.20 -25.45
N LYS A 307 -15.42 20.27 -24.67
CA LYS A 307 -14.33 21.08 -24.08
C LYS A 307 -14.24 21.08 -22.56
N ALA A 308 -15.23 20.55 -21.83
CA ALA A 308 -15.10 20.44 -20.37
C ALA A 308 -14.15 19.29 -20.04
N ASP A 309 -13.13 19.56 -19.24
CA ASP A 309 -12.17 18.58 -18.72
C ASP A 309 -12.94 17.47 -17.97
N ARG A 310 -13.20 16.35 -18.66
CA ARG A 310 -14.14 15.30 -18.23
C ARG A 310 -13.60 14.44 -17.08
N ASP A 311 -12.43 14.78 -16.58
CA ASP A 311 -11.67 13.95 -15.63
C ASP A 311 -12.02 14.25 -14.17
N LEU A 312 -12.55 15.45 -13.86
CA LEU A 312 -12.91 15.82 -12.49
C LEU A 312 -14.25 15.19 -12.06
N ARG A 313 -14.21 14.54 -10.89
CA ARG A 313 -15.38 14.01 -10.19
C ARG A 313 -16.21 15.12 -9.54
N GLN A 314 -17.43 14.79 -9.12
CA GLN A 314 -18.41 15.78 -8.62
C GLN A 314 -17.87 16.66 -7.49
N GLY A 315 -17.06 16.10 -6.58
CA GLY A 315 -16.51 16.85 -5.45
C GLY A 315 -15.41 17.85 -5.81
N HIS A 316 -14.93 17.83 -7.06
CA HIS A 316 -13.86 18.70 -7.55
C HIS A 316 -14.28 19.52 -8.77
N PHE A 317 -15.47 19.30 -9.31
CA PHE A 317 -15.95 19.93 -10.54
C PHE A 317 -15.82 21.46 -10.54
N THR A 318 -16.07 22.13 -9.42
CA THR A 318 -15.95 23.59 -9.28
C THR A 318 -14.54 24.12 -9.53
N VAL A 319 -13.50 23.29 -9.36
CA VAL A 319 -12.10 23.69 -9.62
C VAL A 319 -11.81 23.87 -11.13
N ASN A 320 -12.70 23.40 -12.01
CA ASN A 320 -12.63 23.74 -13.44
C ASN A 320 -12.96 25.22 -13.74
N ASP A 321 -13.62 25.93 -12.82
CA ASP A 321 -13.91 27.34 -12.97
C ASP A 321 -12.67 28.17 -12.58
N GLU A 322 -12.02 28.74 -13.60
CA GLU A 322 -10.86 29.60 -13.43
C GLU A 322 -11.15 30.82 -12.55
N THR A 323 -12.34 31.43 -12.67
CA THR A 323 -12.72 32.61 -11.88
C THR A 323 -12.84 32.24 -10.41
N PHE A 324 -13.49 31.10 -10.14
CA PHE A 324 -13.59 30.56 -8.79
C PHE A 324 -12.21 30.29 -8.18
N CYS A 325 -11.31 29.66 -8.94
CA CYS A 325 -9.97 29.34 -8.47
C CYS A 325 -9.15 30.59 -8.13
N HIS A 326 -9.22 31.64 -8.96
CA HIS A 326 -8.54 32.91 -8.69
C HIS A 326 -9.09 33.58 -7.43
N GLU A 327 -10.40 33.60 -7.25
CA GLU A 327 -11.00 34.16 -6.03
C GLU A 327 -10.59 33.35 -4.79
N LEU A 328 -10.56 32.02 -4.88
CA LEU A 328 -10.09 31.15 -3.81
C LEU A 328 -8.63 31.45 -3.43
N ILE A 329 -7.72 31.56 -4.42
CA ILE A 329 -6.31 31.89 -4.18
C ILE A 329 -6.17 33.31 -3.59
N ASN A 330 -6.99 34.26 -4.04
CA ASN A 330 -7.00 35.61 -3.48
C ASN A 330 -7.43 35.61 -2.00
N ARG A 331 -8.45 34.82 -1.65
CA ARG A 331 -8.86 34.65 -0.24
C ARG A 331 -7.81 33.94 0.60
N LEU A 332 -7.06 32.98 0.04
CA LEU A 332 -5.90 32.38 0.70
C LEU A 332 -4.81 33.42 1.00
N ARG A 333 -4.49 34.32 0.06
CA ARG A 333 -3.53 35.42 0.28
C ARG A 333 -3.99 36.34 1.42
N HIS A 334 -5.25 36.76 1.41
CA HIS A 334 -5.81 37.58 2.49
C HIS A 334 -5.79 36.86 3.85
N ALA A 335 -6.07 35.56 3.89
CA ALA A 335 -6.00 34.77 5.11
C ALA A 335 -4.56 34.60 5.63
N CYS A 336 -3.61 34.30 4.74
CA CYS A 336 -2.19 34.22 5.04
C CYS A 336 -1.65 35.54 5.59
N ALA A 337 -2.04 36.67 5.02
CA ALA A 337 -1.62 38.00 5.47
C ALA A 337 -2.00 38.30 6.93
N ARG A 338 -3.09 37.70 7.46
CA ARG A 338 -3.51 37.85 8.86
C ARG A 338 -2.62 37.05 9.83
N VAL A 339 -2.00 35.97 9.38
CA VAL A 339 -1.22 35.06 10.24
C VAL A 339 0.29 35.21 10.07
N LYS A 340 0.78 35.84 8.99
CA LYS A 340 2.20 35.88 8.62
C LYS A 340 3.17 36.45 9.68
N GLN A 341 2.68 37.22 10.65
CA GLN A 341 3.49 37.80 11.73
C GLN A 341 3.58 36.93 12.98
N ASN A 342 2.75 35.88 13.11
CA ASN A 342 2.76 34.97 14.24
C ASN A 342 3.07 33.53 13.80
N TRP A 343 4.28 33.07 14.13
CA TRP A 343 4.73 31.71 13.83
C TRP A 343 3.92 30.64 14.57
N GLU A 344 3.25 30.96 15.68
CA GLU A 344 2.37 30.04 16.41
C GLU A 344 1.17 29.61 15.54
N SER A 345 0.79 30.46 14.58
CA SER A 345 -0.29 30.19 13.62
C SER A 345 0.16 29.35 12.42
N CYS A 346 1.28 28.62 12.52
CA CYS A 346 1.81 27.82 11.41
C CYS A 346 0.82 26.78 10.88
N GLN A 347 -0.05 26.23 11.74
CA GLN A 347 -1.07 25.27 11.32
C GLN A 347 -2.05 25.88 10.30
N ALA A 348 -2.40 27.16 10.46
CA ALA A 348 -3.23 27.87 9.49
C ALA A 348 -2.49 28.03 8.15
N LEU A 349 -1.19 28.36 8.17
CA LEU A 349 -0.39 28.41 6.95
C LEU A 349 -0.31 27.05 6.25
N ALA A 350 -0.19 25.96 7.00
CA ALA A 350 -0.20 24.60 6.49
C ALA A 350 -1.53 24.27 5.78
N ASN A 351 -2.65 24.67 6.38
CA ASN A 351 -3.97 24.53 5.79
C ASN A 351 -4.08 25.31 4.47
N PHE A 352 -3.62 26.56 4.44
CA PHE A 352 -3.68 27.38 3.23
C PHE A 352 -2.77 26.84 2.11
N ALA A 353 -1.56 26.39 2.46
CA ALA A 353 -0.66 25.73 1.51
C ALA A 353 -1.29 24.44 0.94
N ALA A 354 -1.93 23.63 1.78
CA ALA A 354 -2.61 22.42 1.33
C ALA A 354 -3.75 22.70 0.34
N VAL A 355 -4.54 23.75 0.56
CA VAL A 355 -5.59 24.21 -0.37
C VAL A 355 -4.98 24.60 -1.71
N ALA A 356 -3.95 25.46 -1.71
CA ALA A 356 -3.31 25.92 -2.94
C ALA A 356 -2.65 24.78 -3.74
N THR A 357 -1.93 23.89 -3.06
CA THR A 357 -1.36 22.68 -3.69
C THR A 357 -2.46 21.82 -4.29
N ARG A 358 -3.60 21.66 -3.61
CA ARG A 358 -4.70 20.84 -4.14
C ARG A 358 -5.36 21.49 -5.37
N VAL A 359 -5.58 22.80 -5.36
CA VAL A 359 -6.10 23.55 -6.51
C VAL A 359 -5.15 23.43 -7.70
N LEU A 360 -3.85 23.59 -7.48
CA LEU A 360 -2.81 23.38 -8.50
C LEU A 360 -2.89 21.97 -9.10
N SER A 361 -3.10 20.94 -8.28
CA SER A 361 -3.17 19.55 -8.73
C SER A 361 -4.42 19.20 -9.56
N LEU A 362 -5.49 19.97 -9.40
CA LEU A 362 -6.80 19.68 -9.98
C LEU A 362 -7.13 20.56 -11.19
N SER A 363 -6.59 21.78 -11.25
CA SER A 363 -6.83 22.71 -12.34
C SER A 363 -5.97 22.37 -13.55
N SER A 364 -6.53 22.47 -14.75
CA SER A 364 -5.79 22.44 -16.01
C SER A 364 -5.43 23.83 -16.55
N SER A 365 -5.93 24.91 -15.93
CA SER A 365 -5.63 26.29 -16.33
C SER A 365 -4.20 26.72 -15.95
N PRO A 366 -3.36 27.14 -16.92
CA PRO A 366 -2.03 27.70 -16.64
C PRO A 366 -2.06 28.97 -15.78
N ALA A 367 -3.11 29.79 -15.89
CA ALA A 367 -3.24 31.00 -15.09
C ALA A 367 -3.43 30.66 -13.60
N VAL A 368 -4.27 29.67 -13.31
CA VAL A 368 -4.45 29.13 -11.95
C VAL A 368 -3.16 28.49 -11.43
N HIS A 369 -2.38 27.82 -12.29
CA HIS A 369 -1.08 27.26 -11.91
C HIS A 369 -0.12 28.35 -11.44
N ILE A 370 0.02 29.44 -12.22
CA ILE A 370 0.86 30.59 -11.87
C ILE A 370 0.41 31.18 -10.53
N ALA A 371 -0.89 31.49 -10.39
CA ALA A 371 -1.42 32.08 -9.18
C ALA A 371 -1.19 31.21 -7.94
N SER A 372 -1.34 29.88 -8.08
CA SER A 372 -1.12 28.91 -7.00
C SER A 372 0.36 28.82 -6.62
N LEU A 373 1.27 28.74 -7.61
CA LEU A 373 2.71 28.69 -7.39
C LEU A 373 3.24 29.96 -6.74
N ASP A 374 2.73 31.13 -7.14
CA ASP A 374 3.09 32.42 -6.54
C ASP A 374 2.68 32.47 -5.05
N PHE A 375 1.46 32.01 -4.75
CA PHE A 375 1.01 31.91 -3.36
C PHE A 375 1.86 30.92 -2.55
N LEU A 376 2.17 29.74 -3.11
CA LEU A 376 3.02 28.75 -2.45
C LEU A 376 4.43 29.29 -2.20
N ALA A 377 4.98 30.10 -3.10
CA ALA A 377 6.26 30.77 -2.90
C ALA A 377 6.21 31.81 -1.75
N GLU A 378 5.11 32.55 -1.60
CA GLU A 378 4.89 33.44 -0.45
C GLU A 378 4.79 32.65 0.85
N ALA A 379 3.98 31.59 0.87
CA ALA A 379 3.83 30.71 2.03
C ALA A 379 5.17 30.08 2.44
N ARG A 380 5.96 29.60 1.47
CA ARG A 380 7.30 29.05 1.66
C ARG A 380 8.21 30.05 2.34
N ARG A 381 8.24 31.29 1.85
CA ARG A 381 9.07 32.36 2.40
C ARG A 381 8.68 32.70 3.84
N ASN A 382 7.39 32.79 4.12
CA ASN A 382 6.89 33.05 5.47
C ASN A 382 7.29 31.92 6.44
N ALA A 383 7.04 30.66 6.06
CA ALA A 383 7.42 29.50 6.87
C ALA A 383 8.94 29.44 7.09
N PHE A 384 9.73 29.69 6.06
CA PHE A 384 11.19 29.64 6.16
C PHE A 384 11.76 30.78 7.02
N ASN A 385 11.18 31.98 6.94
CA ASN A 385 11.57 33.09 7.82
C ASN A 385 11.22 32.80 9.28
N TRP A 386 10.07 32.20 9.55
CA TRP A 386 9.73 31.74 10.89
C TRP A 386 10.71 30.67 11.40
N LEU A 387 11.06 29.71 10.55
CA LEU A 387 12.04 28.68 10.88
C LEU A 387 13.38 29.30 11.27
N LYS A 388 13.90 30.23 10.47
CA LYS A 388 15.14 30.96 10.80
C LYS A 388 15.03 31.69 12.13
N LYS A 389 13.94 32.41 12.35
CA LYS A 389 13.71 33.16 13.60
C LYS A 389 13.71 32.24 14.82
N ILE A 390 12.91 31.17 14.79
CA ILE A 390 12.81 30.22 15.92
C ILE A 390 14.17 29.58 16.22
N ARG A 391 14.94 29.22 15.19
CA ARG A 391 16.28 28.64 15.39
C ARG A 391 17.22 29.63 16.07
N THR A 392 17.25 30.89 15.63
CA THR A 392 18.05 31.92 16.30
C THR A 392 17.59 32.14 17.74
N ASP A 393 16.30 32.28 17.97
CA ASP A 393 15.74 32.52 19.31
C ASP A 393 16.05 31.34 20.26
N SER A 394 16.00 30.10 19.75
CA SER A 394 16.28 28.87 20.50
C SER A 394 17.69 28.79 21.09
N GLN A 395 18.67 29.52 20.52
CA GLN A 395 20.05 29.54 21.01
C GLN A 395 20.23 30.35 22.30
N THR A 396 19.24 31.17 22.67
CA THR A 396 19.34 32.14 23.77
C THR A 396 18.43 31.85 24.96
N VAL A 397 17.58 30.82 24.84
CA VAL A 397 16.60 30.46 25.88
C VAL A 397 17.07 29.30 26.75
N ALA A 398 16.42 29.11 27.90
CA ALA A 398 16.66 27.96 28.76
C ALA A 398 16.23 26.63 28.08
N GLU A 399 16.78 25.51 28.56
CA GLU A 399 16.68 24.19 27.91
C GLU A 399 15.24 23.71 27.67
N ASP A 400 14.33 23.87 28.64
CA ASP A 400 12.93 23.43 28.48
C ASP A 400 12.22 24.18 27.34
N PHE A 401 12.38 25.51 27.30
CA PHE A 401 11.85 26.35 26.23
C PHE A 401 12.53 26.06 24.89
N ARG A 402 13.82 25.71 24.91
CA ARG A 402 14.55 25.31 23.70
C ARG A 402 13.94 24.06 23.08
N GLN A 403 13.59 23.05 23.89
CA GLN A 403 12.95 21.82 23.39
C GLN A 403 11.59 22.09 22.74
N GLU A 404 10.78 22.97 23.32
CA GLU A 404 9.50 23.40 22.75
C GLU A 404 9.70 24.14 21.42
N LEU A 405 10.63 25.09 21.37
CA LEU A 405 10.98 25.82 20.14
C LEU A 405 11.54 24.89 19.07
N MET A 406 12.36 23.89 19.42
CA MET A 406 12.85 22.88 18.47
C MET A 406 11.70 22.03 17.91
N SER A 407 10.79 21.57 18.77
CA SER A 407 9.58 20.87 18.32
C SER A 407 8.80 21.72 17.31
N LYS A 408 8.62 23.01 17.60
CA LYS A 408 7.95 23.93 16.69
C LYS A 408 8.73 24.18 15.40
N ALA A 409 10.05 24.27 15.47
CA ALA A 409 10.92 24.38 14.29
C ALA A 409 10.76 23.17 13.37
N SER A 410 10.61 21.96 13.93
CA SER A 410 10.35 20.75 13.13
C SER A 410 9.04 20.86 12.36
N GLU A 411 7.96 21.30 13.03
CA GLU A 411 6.64 21.50 12.43
C GLU A 411 6.71 22.54 11.30
N ILE A 412 7.30 23.71 11.56
CA ILE A 412 7.41 24.78 10.57
C ILE A 412 8.29 24.35 9.38
N GLY A 413 9.38 23.61 9.64
CA GLY A 413 10.22 23.04 8.60
C GLY A 413 9.43 22.10 7.68
N LEU A 414 8.62 21.20 8.25
CA LEU A 414 7.75 20.32 7.48
C LEU A 414 6.66 21.07 6.71
N ILE A 415 6.11 22.14 7.27
CA ILE A 415 5.14 23.01 6.58
C ILE A 415 5.82 23.73 5.42
N CYS A 416 7.03 24.25 5.60
CA CYS A 416 7.83 24.83 4.51
C CYS A 416 8.03 23.81 3.38
N LEU A 417 8.41 22.57 3.72
CA LEU A 417 8.56 21.47 2.77
C LEU A 417 7.25 21.12 2.06
N SER A 418 6.10 21.20 2.73
CA SER A 418 4.80 20.93 2.12
C SER A 418 4.45 21.86 0.94
N THR A 419 5.07 23.05 0.88
CA THR A 419 4.94 23.98 -0.26
C THR A 419 5.63 23.51 -1.54
N PHE A 420 6.45 22.46 -1.44
CA PHE A 420 7.08 21.78 -2.57
C PHE A 420 6.36 20.50 -2.97
N ASP A 421 5.32 20.06 -2.25
CA ASP A 421 4.58 18.83 -2.57
C ASP A 421 3.58 19.02 -3.72
N VAL A 422 4.10 19.52 -4.84
CA VAL A 422 3.40 19.80 -6.10
C VAL A 422 3.75 18.75 -7.15
N GLU A 423 3.10 18.79 -8.32
CA GLU A 423 3.25 17.76 -9.35
C GLU A 423 4.65 17.75 -9.97
N GLU A 424 5.08 16.59 -10.48
CA GLU A 424 6.47 16.36 -10.90
C GLU A 424 7.04 17.44 -11.85
N PRO A 425 6.28 17.93 -12.87
CA PRO A 425 6.76 19.03 -13.71
C PRO A 425 7.05 20.32 -12.93
N HIS A 426 6.17 20.69 -11.99
CA HIS A 426 6.36 21.89 -11.17
C HIS A 426 7.47 21.70 -10.14
N LEU A 427 7.56 20.53 -9.51
CA LEU A 427 8.62 20.20 -8.56
C LEU A 427 10.00 20.28 -9.23
N LYS A 428 10.11 19.75 -10.46
CA LYS A 428 11.33 19.87 -11.28
C LYS A 428 11.71 21.34 -11.50
N THR A 429 10.75 22.19 -11.87
CA THR A 429 11.01 23.62 -12.08
C THR A 429 11.41 24.34 -10.80
N LEU A 430 10.79 24.02 -9.67
CA LEU A 430 11.15 24.59 -8.37
C LEU A 430 12.58 24.20 -7.98
N LEU A 431 12.92 22.91 -8.05
CA LEU A 431 14.24 22.39 -7.64
C LEU A 431 15.36 22.67 -8.65
N ALA A 432 15.02 23.21 -9.83
CA ALA A 432 16.01 23.78 -10.74
C ALA A 432 16.49 25.17 -10.30
N LYS A 433 15.72 25.88 -9.47
CA LYS A 433 16.08 27.20 -8.96
C LYS A 433 16.94 27.07 -7.71
N TYR A 434 18.13 27.68 -7.76
CA TYR A 434 19.09 27.67 -6.67
C TYR A 434 18.49 28.05 -5.30
N GLU A 435 17.73 29.15 -5.24
CA GLU A 435 17.14 29.66 -3.99
C GLU A 435 16.16 28.67 -3.37
N ASP A 436 15.24 28.14 -4.19
CA ASP A 436 14.22 27.18 -3.76
C ASP A 436 14.86 25.86 -3.31
N THR A 437 15.87 25.37 -4.03
CA THR A 437 16.61 24.15 -3.64
C THR A 437 17.38 24.35 -2.35
N SER A 438 18.00 25.51 -2.13
CA SER A 438 18.66 25.82 -0.86
C SER A 438 17.68 25.85 0.31
N VAL A 439 16.50 26.47 0.12
CA VAL A 439 15.42 26.47 1.13
C VAL A 439 14.97 25.04 1.43
N PHE A 440 14.79 24.21 0.40
CA PHE A 440 14.39 22.81 0.54
C PHE A 440 15.40 22.02 1.39
N ILE A 441 16.70 22.16 1.12
CA ILE A 441 17.77 21.47 1.87
C ILE A 441 17.79 21.94 3.33
N GLN A 442 17.75 23.26 3.56
CA GLN A 442 17.77 23.81 4.93
C GLN A 442 16.55 23.39 5.75
N ALA A 443 15.37 23.33 5.12
CA ALA A 443 14.15 22.85 5.77
C ALA A 443 14.22 21.33 6.07
N CYS A 444 14.80 20.52 5.18
CA CYS A 444 15.03 19.08 5.43
C CYS A 444 15.99 18.87 6.61
N MET A 445 17.11 19.58 6.64
CA MET A 445 18.06 19.49 7.75
C MET A 445 17.42 19.89 9.07
N SER A 446 16.68 21.00 9.07
CA SER A 446 16.02 21.51 10.29
C SER A 446 14.95 20.54 10.78
N ALA A 447 14.14 19.98 9.88
CA ALA A 447 13.17 18.94 10.23
C ALA A 447 13.88 17.72 10.81
N GLN A 448 14.92 17.19 10.14
CA GLN A 448 15.65 16.02 10.59
C GLN A 448 16.32 16.20 11.97
N GLU A 449 16.91 17.36 12.23
CA GLU A 449 17.55 17.68 13.51
C GLU A 449 16.52 17.75 14.66
N CYS A 450 15.36 18.34 14.39
CA CYS A 450 14.37 18.65 15.42
C CYS A 450 13.34 17.55 15.64
N LEU A 451 13.18 16.62 14.69
CA LEU A 451 12.23 15.51 14.80
C LEU A 451 12.71 14.49 15.84
N LYS A 452 11.81 14.11 16.74
CA LYS A 452 12.06 13.06 17.74
C LYS A 452 11.59 11.70 17.20
N PRO A 453 12.47 10.71 16.99
CA PRO A 453 12.06 9.39 16.51
C PRO A 453 11.07 8.72 17.47
N GLY A 454 9.97 8.19 16.95
CA GLY A 454 9.03 7.37 17.73
C GLY A 454 8.04 8.12 18.63
N VAL A 455 7.95 9.45 18.53
CA VAL A 455 7.15 10.29 19.45
C VAL A 455 5.76 10.66 18.91
N TYR A 456 5.47 10.39 17.64
CA TYR A 456 4.21 10.83 17.03
C TYR A 456 3.17 9.71 16.98
N ASP A 457 2.04 9.93 17.63
CA ASP A 457 0.89 9.04 17.59
C ASP A 457 0.39 8.84 16.15
N GLU A 458 -0.01 7.61 15.84
CA GLU A 458 -0.59 7.28 14.55
C GLU A 458 -1.86 8.10 14.31
N GLY A 459 -1.95 8.74 13.14
CA GLY A 459 -3.07 9.64 12.81
C GLY A 459 -2.92 11.08 13.30
N SER A 460 -1.85 11.44 14.03
CA SER A 460 -1.56 12.83 14.38
C SER A 460 -1.16 13.68 13.15
N ILE A 461 -1.34 14.99 13.24
CA ILE A 461 -0.95 15.95 12.19
C ILE A 461 0.54 15.86 11.87
N MET A 462 1.39 15.73 12.90
CA MET A 462 2.84 15.55 12.69
C MET A 462 3.16 14.26 11.94
N ALA A 463 2.50 13.14 12.28
CA ALA A 463 2.69 11.89 11.55
C ALA A 463 2.36 12.05 10.05
N PHE A 464 1.31 12.79 9.71
CA PHE A 464 0.98 13.11 8.32
C PHE A 464 2.04 13.97 7.64
N PHE A 465 2.53 15.02 8.30
CA PHE A 465 3.58 15.87 7.72
C PHE A 465 4.89 15.11 7.49
N VAL A 466 5.30 14.25 8.43
CA VAL A 466 6.49 13.39 8.27
C VAL A 466 6.30 12.41 7.10
N ALA A 467 5.11 11.78 6.98
CA ALA A 467 4.82 10.87 5.88
C ALA A 467 4.85 11.58 4.51
N ARG A 468 4.28 12.80 4.42
CA ARG A 468 4.30 13.62 3.20
C ARG A 468 5.72 14.06 2.85
N TRP A 469 6.52 14.46 3.84
CA TRP A 469 7.93 14.82 3.64
C TRP A 469 8.75 13.64 3.08
N ARG A 470 8.62 12.44 3.66
CA ARG A 470 9.31 11.24 3.14
C ARG A 470 8.94 10.94 1.69
N ARG A 471 7.65 11.03 1.35
CA ARG A 471 7.18 10.88 -0.04
C ARG A 471 7.78 11.95 -0.95
N LEU A 472 7.80 13.20 -0.50
CA LEU A 472 8.35 14.33 -1.25
C LEU A 472 9.85 14.16 -1.53
N CYS A 473 10.65 13.80 -0.52
CA CYS A 473 12.08 13.54 -0.72
C CYS A 473 12.33 12.39 -1.71
N HIS A 474 11.51 11.34 -1.68
CA HIS A 474 11.61 10.28 -2.68
C HIS A 474 11.30 10.78 -4.10
N ARG A 475 10.28 11.63 -4.27
CA ARG A 475 9.93 12.26 -5.56
C ARG A 475 11.01 13.25 -6.02
N ALA A 476 11.64 13.95 -5.10
CA ALA A 476 12.68 14.94 -5.35
C ALA A 476 14.07 14.32 -5.62
N LEU A 477 14.27 13.03 -5.32
CA LEU A 477 15.59 12.37 -5.31
C LEU A 477 16.41 12.60 -6.58
N SER A 478 15.80 12.40 -7.76
CA SER A 478 16.48 12.58 -9.05
C SER A 478 16.86 14.05 -9.30
N PHE A 479 15.97 14.99 -8.99
CA PHE A 479 16.21 16.42 -9.15
C PHE A 479 17.29 16.93 -8.19
N MET A 480 17.27 16.47 -6.94
CA MET A 480 18.29 16.82 -5.94
C MET A 480 19.66 16.24 -6.30
N THR A 481 19.69 15.03 -6.87
CA THR A 481 20.94 14.43 -7.38
C THR A 481 21.53 15.26 -8.52
N LEU A 482 20.69 15.78 -9.42
CA LEU A 482 21.12 16.68 -10.48
C LEU A 482 21.61 18.02 -9.92
N ALA A 483 20.88 18.61 -8.97
CA ALA A 483 21.25 19.87 -8.33
C ALA A 483 22.58 19.77 -7.58
N ALA A 484 22.90 18.61 -7.00
CA ALA A 484 24.19 18.36 -6.35
C ALA A 484 25.37 18.49 -7.33
N GLY A 485 25.17 18.16 -8.61
CA GLY A 485 26.21 18.26 -9.65
C GLY A 485 26.47 19.68 -10.18
N ALA A 486 25.86 20.71 -9.62
CA ALA A 486 26.09 22.09 -10.05
C ALA A 486 27.53 22.55 -9.72
N LEU A 487 28.24 23.06 -10.73
CA LEU A 487 29.64 23.52 -10.60
C LEU A 487 29.77 24.91 -9.98
N GLU A 488 28.80 25.79 -10.24
CA GLU A 488 28.75 27.15 -9.71
C GLU A 488 27.46 27.35 -8.92
N ASN A 489 27.52 28.13 -7.83
CA ASN A 489 26.38 28.39 -6.95
C ASN A 489 25.68 27.09 -6.52
N ASN A 490 26.44 26.14 -5.99
CA ASN A 490 25.87 24.86 -5.57
C ASN A 490 24.90 25.07 -4.39
N PRO A 491 23.62 24.64 -4.50
CA PRO A 491 22.63 24.88 -3.45
C PRO A 491 22.94 24.13 -2.16
N PHE A 492 23.69 23.02 -2.21
CA PHE A 492 24.12 22.29 -1.01
C PHE A 492 25.18 23.06 -0.23
N ASP A 493 26.17 23.61 -0.93
CA ASP A 493 27.21 24.42 -0.28
C ASP A 493 26.60 25.63 0.42
N HIS A 494 25.67 26.31 -0.25
CA HIS A 494 24.97 27.44 0.36
C HIS A 494 24.11 27.03 1.54
N ALA A 495 23.27 25.99 1.40
CA ALA A 495 22.40 25.52 2.45
C ALA A 495 23.18 25.06 3.70
N ILE A 496 24.25 24.29 3.49
CA ILE A 496 25.10 23.79 4.57
C ILE A 496 25.86 24.94 5.22
N HIS A 497 26.37 25.91 4.47
CA HIS A 497 27.00 27.09 5.06
C HIS A 497 26.04 27.90 5.93
N GLN A 498 24.78 28.06 5.51
CA GLN A 498 23.76 28.74 6.33
C GLN A 498 23.44 27.96 7.61
N TYR A 499 23.55 26.62 7.58
CA TYR A 499 23.31 25.76 8.73
C TYR A 499 24.52 25.62 9.66
N TRP A 500 25.72 25.63 9.07
CA TRP A 500 27.01 25.43 9.69
C TRP A 500 27.97 26.52 9.17
N PRO A 501 28.03 27.69 9.82
CA PRO A 501 28.80 28.84 9.30
C PRO A 501 30.31 28.61 9.13
N VAL A 502 30.88 27.59 9.78
CA VAL A 502 32.31 27.21 9.63
C VAL A 502 32.56 26.35 8.40
N TYR A 503 31.50 25.84 7.76
CA TYR A 503 31.59 25.10 6.50
C TYR A 503 32.26 25.93 5.41
N GLN A 504 33.24 25.32 4.74
CA GLN A 504 33.87 25.86 3.55
C GLN A 504 33.85 24.80 2.45
N ALA A 505 33.28 25.15 1.30
CA ALA A 505 33.17 24.25 0.17
C ALA A 505 34.56 23.84 -0.34
N GLY A 506 34.81 22.53 -0.47
CA GLY A 506 36.07 22.00 -0.97
C GLY A 506 35.92 21.33 -2.33
N LYS A 507 35.35 20.12 -2.38
CA LYS A 507 35.14 19.34 -3.62
C LYS A 507 33.68 19.34 -4.06
N ASP A 508 33.46 19.06 -5.34
CA ASP A 508 32.11 18.90 -5.88
C ASP A 508 31.36 17.75 -5.20
N TRP A 509 30.04 17.94 -5.01
CA TRP A 509 29.15 16.91 -4.51
C TRP A 509 28.93 15.80 -5.52
N LYS A 510 29.07 14.54 -5.09
CA LYS A 510 28.90 13.36 -5.96
C LYS A 510 28.11 12.25 -5.25
N PRO A 511 27.29 11.47 -5.97
CA PRO A 511 26.63 10.30 -5.39
C PRO A 511 27.63 9.29 -4.84
N VAL A 512 27.33 8.71 -3.67
CA VAL A 512 28.13 7.64 -3.06
C VAL A 512 27.89 6.33 -3.85
N LYS A 513 28.97 5.68 -4.29
CA LYS A 513 28.94 4.56 -5.26
C LYS A 513 27.96 3.43 -4.91
N SER A 514 27.87 3.04 -3.64
CA SER A 514 27.02 1.95 -3.16
C SER A 514 25.61 2.39 -2.78
N VAL A 515 25.37 3.69 -2.58
CA VAL A 515 24.14 4.20 -1.98
C VAL A 515 23.74 5.53 -2.62
N ARG A 516 22.94 5.48 -3.68
CA ARG A 516 22.62 6.65 -4.53
C ARG A 516 21.83 7.77 -3.84
N TYR A 517 21.23 7.49 -2.67
CA TYR A 517 20.54 8.50 -1.87
C TYR A 517 21.46 9.24 -0.89
N TRP A 518 22.75 8.88 -0.85
CA TRP A 518 23.78 9.68 -0.21
C TRP A 518 24.61 10.41 -1.27
N ILE A 519 24.85 11.69 -1.05
CA ILE A 519 25.86 12.47 -1.77
C ILE A 519 27.00 12.81 -0.82
N GLY A 520 28.21 12.84 -1.35
CA GLY A 520 29.43 13.13 -0.60
C GLY A 520 30.21 14.29 -1.23
N SER A 521 30.82 15.10 -0.38
CA SER A 521 31.78 16.14 -0.69
C SER A 521 32.91 16.11 0.38
N GLU A 522 33.84 17.04 0.28
CA GLU A 522 34.92 17.27 1.23
C GLU A 522 35.02 18.77 1.51
N ILE A 523 35.20 19.16 2.78
CA ILE A 523 35.48 20.56 3.14
C ILE A 523 36.88 20.99 2.68
N SER A 524 37.06 22.26 2.35
CA SER A 524 38.41 22.82 2.23
C SER A 524 39.09 22.78 3.61
N GLY A 525 40.30 22.22 3.67
CA GLY A 525 40.87 21.77 4.94
C GLY A 525 41.00 22.88 5.98
N ILE A 526 40.28 22.75 7.10
CA ILE A 526 40.45 23.59 8.28
C ILE A 526 41.75 23.14 8.96
N HIS A 527 42.81 23.95 8.91
CA HIS A 527 44.18 23.59 9.36
C HIS A 527 44.82 22.40 8.63
N GLY A 528 44.54 22.23 7.33
CA GLY A 528 45.28 21.29 6.47
C GLY A 528 44.77 19.85 6.42
N ARG A 529 43.62 19.53 7.03
CA ARG A 529 42.93 18.23 6.87
C ARG A 529 41.57 18.40 6.22
N SER A 530 41.36 17.71 5.11
CA SER A 530 40.07 17.59 4.42
C SER A 530 39.19 16.59 5.17
N LEU A 531 37.95 16.98 5.55
CA LEU A 531 36.97 16.09 6.17
C LEU A 531 35.84 15.77 5.20
N PRO A 532 35.41 14.50 5.10
CA PRO A 532 34.31 14.13 4.23
C PRO A 532 32.98 14.60 4.82
N VAL A 533 32.12 15.15 3.95
CA VAL A 533 30.76 15.57 4.28
C VAL A 533 29.79 14.73 3.47
N HIS A 534 28.79 14.17 4.13
CA HIS A 534 27.76 13.37 3.47
C HIS A 534 26.39 13.95 3.79
N TYR A 535 25.52 13.98 2.79
CA TYR A 535 24.13 14.39 2.94
C TYR A 535 23.20 13.32 2.40
N ASN A 536 22.17 12.97 3.18
CA ASN A 536 21.15 12.01 2.80
C ASN A 536 19.96 12.72 2.15
N LEU A 537 19.76 12.46 0.86
CA LEU A 537 18.69 13.07 0.06
C LEU A 537 17.28 12.64 0.49
N LEU A 538 17.13 11.53 1.22
CA LEU A 538 15.83 11.01 1.67
C LEU A 538 15.46 11.46 3.09
N THR A 539 16.45 11.65 3.95
CA THR A 539 16.22 11.98 5.37
C THR A 539 16.63 13.39 5.76
N GLY A 540 17.38 14.12 4.92
CA GLY A 540 17.92 15.43 5.28
C GLY A 540 19.09 15.37 6.26
N GLU A 541 19.59 14.17 6.55
CA GLU A 541 20.69 13.97 7.50
C GLU A 541 22.02 14.46 6.92
N LEU A 542 22.72 15.32 7.69
CA LEU A 542 24.06 15.81 7.38
C LEU A 542 25.08 15.17 8.32
N LEU A 543 26.05 14.47 7.75
CA LEU A 543 27.17 13.85 8.46
C LEU A 543 28.49 14.52 8.06
N VAL A 544 29.34 14.76 9.04
CA VAL A 544 30.72 15.23 8.83
C VAL A 544 31.65 14.23 9.49
N ASN A 545 32.58 13.68 8.72
CA ASN A 545 33.44 12.56 9.13
C ASN A 545 32.65 11.34 9.67
N GLY A 546 31.47 11.09 9.10
CA GLY A 546 30.59 9.98 9.49
C GLY A 546 29.73 10.24 10.73
N VAL A 547 29.74 11.46 11.27
CA VAL A 547 29.05 11.81 12.52
C VAL A 547 28.06 12.96 12.30
N PRO A 548 26.86 12.94 12.93
CA PRO A 548 25.90 14.04 12.84
C PRO A 548 26.45 15.37 13.38
N LEU A 549 26.04 16.48 12.75
CA LEU A 549 26.53 17.83 13.06
C LEU A 549 25.88 18.50 14.28
N SER A 550 24.97 17.84 14.99
CA SER A 550 24.19 18.52 16.04
C SER A 550 23.90 17.67 17.27
N ARG A 551 24.42 16.44 17.27
CA ARG A 551 24.24 15.51 18.38
C ARG A 551 25.48 14.66 18.54
N VAL A 552 25.90 14.49 19.77
CA VAL A 552 26.83 13.41 20.11
C VAL A 552 26.12 12.08 19.88
N SER A 553 26.87 11.00 19.62
CA SER A 553 26.24 9.69 19.45
C SER A 553 25.52 9.24 20.72
N ALA A 554 24.51 8.38 20.58
CA ALA A 554 23.74 7.86 21.72
C ALA A 554 24.63 7.20 22.79
N GLU A 555 25.77 6.62 22.39
CA GLU A 555 26.78 6.08 23.31
C GLU A 555 27.38 7.15 24.24
N TYR A 556 27.59 8.37 23.76
CA TYR A 556 28.04 9.49 24.58
C TYR A 556 26.90 9.99 25.48
N GLU A 557 25.67 10.16 24.96
CA GLU A 557 24.51 10.61 25.76
C GLU A 557 24.20 9.62 26.91
N ALA A 558 24.42 8.33 26.69
CA ALA A 558 24.22 7.28 27.69
C ALA A 558 25.38 7.13 28.69
N HIS A 559 26.53 7.80 28.47
CA HIS A 559 27.70 7.63 29.31
C HIS A 559 27.52 8.34 30.67
N PRO A 560 27.86 7.71 31.82
CA PRO A 560 27.64 8.30 33.15
C PRO A 560 28.26 9.69 33.34
N SER A 561 29.47 9.91 32.80
CA SER A 561 30.13 11.22 32.85
C SER A 561 29.38 12.30 32.06
N TYR A 562 28.71 11.93 30.97
CA TYR A 562 27.90 12.87 30.19
C TYR A 562 26.66 13.25 30.98
N GLN A 563 25.95 12.28 31.56
CA GLN A 563 24.79 12.53 32.41
C GLN A 563 25.15 13.34 33.67
N LEU A 564 26.35 13.13 34.23
CA LEU A 564 26.81 13.91 35.38
C LEU A 564 27.10 15.38 35.02
N LEU A 565 27.74 15.64 33.88
CA LEU A 565 28.17 16.98 33.48
C LEU A 565 27.06 17.80 32.79
N PHE A 566 26.21 17.12 32.02
CA PHE A 566 25.24 17.75 31.13
C PHE A 566 23.80 17.31 31.42
N GLY A 567 23.57 16.34 32.31
CA GLY A 567 22.22 15.83 32.60
C GLY A 567 21.56 15.25 31.35
N GLU A 568 20.31 15.65 31.12
CA GLU A 568 19.54 15.35 29.90
C GLU A 568 19.71 16.43 28.81
N SER A 569 20.57 17.44 29.03
CA SER A 569 20.76 18.53 28.07
C SER A 569 21.49 18.04 26.82
N ILE A 570 20.92 18.32 25.64
CA ILE A 570 21.55 18.00 24.37
C ILE A 570 22.60 19.06 24.05
N LEU A 571 23.88 18.66 24.08
CA LEU A 571 24.99 19.51 23.63
C LEU A 571 24.96 19.70 22.12
N ASP A 572 24.96 20.98 21.72
CA ASP A 572 25.11 21.37 20.33
C ASP A 572 26.59 21.23 19.93
N VAL A 573 26.96 20.07 19.40
CA VAL A 573 28.33 19.71 19.06
C VAL A 573 28.61 19.81 17.56
N MET A 574 29.85 20.05 17.20
CA MET A 574 30.41 19.92 15.85
C MET A 574 31.62 18.98 15.89
N PRO A 575 31.99 18.33 14.78
CA PRO A 575 33.21 17.53 14.74
C PRO A 575 34.45 18.36 15.10
N SER A 576 35.33 17.80 15.95
CA SER A 576 36.58 18.46 16.31
C SER A 576 37.70 18.10 15.33
N ASN A 577 38.58 19.07 15.11
CA ASN A 577 39.82 18.92 14.34
C ASN A 577 41.05 18.70 15.26
N SER A 578 40.85 18.66 16.58
CA SER A 578 41.92 18.45 17.56
C SER A 578 42.25 16.96 17.70
N PRO A 579 43.54 16.55 17.63
CA PRO A 579 43.92 15.15 17.80
C PRO A 579 43.37 14.55 19.10
N GLY A 580 42.68 13.41 18.99
CA GLY A 580 42.07 12.72 20.13
C GLY A 580 40.69 13.23 20.55
N MET A 581 40.20 14.34 19.99
CA MET A 581 38.86 14.88 20.23
C MET A 581 37.97 14.58 19.03
N GLN A 582 36.82 13.94 19.24
CA GLN A 582 35.84 13.68 18.17
C GLN A 582 34.87 14.85 17.99
N PHE A 583 34.57 15.58 19.06
CA PHE A 583 33.57 16.64 19.09
C PHE A 583 34.13 17.92 19.72
N SER A 584 33.57 19.07 19.33
CA SER A 584 33.74 20.40 19.90
C SER A 584 32.37 21.02 20.09
N ALA A 585 32.13 21.80 21.15
CA ALA A 585 30.86 22.47 21.34
C ALA A 585 30.73 23.67 20.39
N LYS A 586 29.57 23.87 19.76
CA LYS A 586 29.27 25.07 18.95
C LYS A 586 29.14 26.32 19.82
N ALA A 587 28.64 26.16 21.04
CA ALA A 587 28.59 27.17 22.10
C ALA A 587 28.63 26.46 23.46
N LEU A 588 29.22 27.09 24.48
CA LEU A 588 29.19 26.56 25.85
C LEU A 588 27.77 26.68 26.43
N PRO A 589 27.18 25.60 27.00
CA PRO A 589 25.91 25.68 27.70
C PRO A 589 25.95 26.74 28.81
N PRO A 590 24.88 27.53 29.01
CA PRO A 590 24.80 28.49 30.11
C PRO A 590 25.06 27.86 31.49
N SER A 591 24.73 26.57 31.66
CA SER A 591 24.95 25.79 32.89
C SER A 591 26.43 25.59 33.25
N LEU A 592 27.34 25.67 32.28
CA LEU A 592 28.78 25.64 32.52
C LEU A 592 29.36 27.02 32.80
N CYS A 593 28.71 28.10 32.37
CA CYS A 593 29.14 29.46 32.71
C CYS A 593 28.72 29.88 34.13
N SER A 594 27.62 29.33 34.66
CA SER A 594 27.15 29.63 36.02
C SER A 594 27.89 28.87 37.13
N SER A 595 28.72 27.88 36.78
CA SER A 595 29.47 27.04 37.74
C SER A 595 30.93 27.45 37.96
N TRP A 596 31.38 28.58 37.38
CA TRP A 596 32.74 29.12 37.56
C TRP A 596 32.77 30.53 38.19
N VAL A 597 31.72 30.91 38.94
CA VAL A 597 31.74 32.09 39.82
C VAL A 597 31.36 31.66 41.24
N ASN A 598 32.35 31.12 41.95
CA ASN A 598 32.75 31.48 43.32
C ASN A 598 34.06 30.78 43.69
#